data_AF-A0A944IPV3-F1
#
_entry.id   AF-A0A944IPV3-F1
#
_cell.length_a   1.000
_cell.length_b   1.000
_cell.length_c   1.000
_cell.angle_alpha   90.00
_cell.angle_beta   90.00
_cell.angle_gamma   90.00
#
_symmetry.space_group_name_H-M   'P 1'
#
loop_
_entity.id
_entity.type
_entity.pdbx_description
1 polymer ?
#
loop_
_entity_poly.entity_id
_entity_poly.type
_entity_poly.pdbx_seq_one_letter_code
_entity_poly.pdbx_strand_id
1 'polypeptide(L)'
;MNVLRRSAVALAAVAVVGAAAVPSVAAGPSPSASPSLPSGLFGTSDPTYDGVWRQSLALLAQDTQGVTPAPSAVDWLTGQQCDDGAFAPYRASTATDCDAKTPVDTNSTAAAVQALAALGGHDDAVDSALTWLKSVQNEDGGWGYSPGGASDANSTSVVIGALTATGTDPAKVVKGGKSPYDALLTFALPCDQGDGAFAFQPDEDGKLTANADATAAGVLGALGKGLVTGPGEAAGDAECAGGGDREQAAANGAAYLTEALAKDGHLTSALAGAEDQPDYGNTADAVVALAAQGGAERAAKPLAWLEKNAGSWAQQSGPAACAQLVFAAHAAGTDPTDFGGTDLVKALNATGPSPADQDDEKDDKKAEGKAEGKAEEKDDSPFGTWWYVGVFAVVGIGIGFLISNRKRQP
;
A
#
# COMPACT_ATOMS: atom_id res chain seq x y z
N MET A 1 -22.83 39.10 56.59
CA MET A 1 -22.33 39.76 55.37
C MET A 1 -22.67 38.87 54.19
N ASN A 2 -23.63 39.32 53.39
CA ASN A 2 -24.10 38.69 52.16
C ASN A 2 -23.03 38.76 51.07
N VAL A 3 -22.80 37.69 50.30
CA VAL A 3 -22.78 37.74 48.83
C VAL A 3 -23.25 36.40 48.25
N LEU A 4 -24.51 36.39 47.80
CA LEU A 4 -25.04 35.54 46.72
C LEU A 4 -24.57 36.11 45.38
N ARG A 5 -24.22 35.25 44.41
CA ARG A 5 -24.35 35.48 42.95
C ARG A 5 -23.91 34.23 42.18
N ARG A 6 -24.55 33.75 41.11
CA ARG A 6 -25.90 33.87 40.53
C ARG A 6 -25.84 32.93 39.31
N SER A 7 -26.62 31.86 39.30
CA SER A 7 -26.91 31.08 38.09
C SER A 7 -27.89 31.88 37.22
N ALA A 8 -27.66 31.92 35.91
CA ALA A 8 -28.61 32.46 34.96
C ALA A 8 -28.62 31.59 33.69
N VAL A 9 -29.66 30.77 33.58
CA VAL A 9 -30.17 30.18 32.35
C VAL A 9 -30.93 31.28 31.62
N ALA A 10 -30.71 31.44 30.32
CA ALA A 10 -31.54 32.29 29.46
C ALA A 10 -31.90 31.54 28.18
N LEU A 11 -33.13 31.03 28.13
CA LEU A 11 -33.89 30.85 26.89
C LEU A 11 -34.29 32.25 26.39
N ALA A 12 -34.13 32.51 25.09
CA ALA A 12 -34.87 33.58 24.43
C ALA A 12 -35.13 33.20 22.95
N ALA A 13 -36.34 33.57 22.53
CA ALA A 13 -37.07 33.04 21.39
C ALA A 13 -36.69 33.65 20.04
N VAL A 14 -37.00 32.90 18.98
CA VAL A 14 -36.94 33.28 17.57
C VAL A 14 -38.00 34.34 17.27
N ALA A 15 -37.58 35.47 16.70
CA ALA A 15 -38.45 36.42 16.01
C ALA A 15 -37.94 36.59 14.56
N VAL A 16 -38.73 36.10 13.61
CA VAL A 16 -38.54 36.29 12.17
C VAL A 16 -39.25 37.57 11.74
N VAL A 17 -38.51 38.56 11.24
CA VAL A 17 -39.01 39.59 10.31
C VAL A 17 -37.88 39.91 9.32
N GLY A 18 -38.14 39.72 8.03
CA GLY A 18 -37.21 40.01 6.95
C GLY A 18 -37.26 41.44 6.43
N ALA A 19 -36.16 41.88 5.81
CA ALA A 19 -36.12 42.73 4.62
C ALA A 19 -34.67 42.78 4.10
N ALA A 20 -34.52 42.72 2.78
CA ALA A 20 -33.29 42.46 2.05
C ALA A 20 -32.30 43.64 2.03
N ALA A 21 -31.01 43.30 2.13
CA ALA A 21 -29.91 43.99 1.46
C ALA A 21 -28.76 42.99 1.31
N VAL A 22 -28.53 42.50 0.08
CA VAL A 22 -27.44 41.59 -0.25
C VAL A 22 -26.17 42.43 -0.40
N PRO A 23 -25.11 42.24 0.40
CA PRO A 23 -23.81 42.78 0.06
C PRO A 23 -23.29 41.97 -1.14
N SER A 24 -22.92 42.67 -2.21
CA SER A 24 -22.20 42.07 -3.35
C SER A 24 -20.89 41.47 -2.86
N VAL A 25 -20.85 40.15 -2.68
CA VAL A 25 -19.61 39.40 -2.50
C VAL A 25 -18.84 39.47 -3.81
N ALA A 26 -17.66 40.08 -3.78
CA ALA A 26 -16.72 39.97 -4.88
C ALA A 26 -16.43 38.49 -5.10
N ALA A 27 -16.59 38.02 -6.34
CA ALA A 27 -16.19 36.67 -6.72
C ALA A 27 -14.71 36.50 -6.35
N GLY A 28 -14.42 35.61 -5.41
CA GLY A 28 -13.05 35.20 -5.12
C GLY A 28 -12.40 34.62 -6.38
N PRO A 29 -11.06 34.61 -6.46
CA PRO A 29 -10.37 33.97 -7.58
C PRO A 29 -10.89 32.53 -7.74
N SER A 30 -11.26 32.17 -8.96
CA SER A 30 -11.66 30.80 -9.32
C SER A 30 -10.64 29.82 -8.73
N PRO A 31 -11.08 28.67 -8.16
CA PRO A 31 -10.14 27.64 -7.73
C PRO A 31 -9.25 27.31 -8.93
N SER A 32 -7.94 27.47 -8.74
CA SER A 32 -6.95 27.11 -9.75
C SER A 32 -7.19 25.64 -10.10
N ALA A 33 -7.22 25.32 -11.39
CA ALA A 33 -7.33 23.94 -11.84
C ALA A 33 -6.23 23.12 -11.15
N SER A 34 -6.60 22.01 -10.51
CA SER A 34 -5.62 21.06 -10.00
C SER A 34 -4.69 20.68 -11.17
N PRO A 35 -3.37 20.68 -10.97
CA PRO A 35 -2.45 20.29 -12.04
C PRO A 35 -2.84 18.90 -12.55
N SER A 36 -2.83 18.72 -13.87
CA SER A 36 -3.04 17.40 -14.48
C SER A 36 -1.95 16.45 -14.01
N LEU A 37 -2.34 15.25 -13.57
CA LEU A 37 -1.38 14.23 -13.17
C LEU A 37 -0.52 13.79 -14.37
N PRO A 38 0.74 13.35 -14.14
CA PRO A 38 1.60 12.85 -15.19
C PRO A 38 0.99 11.66 -15.92
N SER A 39 1.11 11.61 -17.26
CA SER A 39 0.46 10.57 -18.08
C SER A 39 1.02 9.15 -17.90
N GLY A 40 2.22 9.02 -17.31
CA GLY A 40 2.83 7.72 -17.01
C GLY A 40 2.36 7.09 -15.69
N LEU A 41 1.64 7.86 -14.87
CA LEU A 41 1.23 7.45 -13.53
C LEU A 41 -0.07 6.64 -13.57
N PHE A 42 -0.08 5.50 -12.90
CA PHE A 42 -1.30 4.73 -12.67
C PHE A 42 -2.20 5.42 -11.63
N GLY A 43 -3.49 5.51 -11.94
CA GLY A 43 -4.54 6.06 -11.09
C GLY A 43 -4.64 7.58 -11.13
N THR A 44 -5.82 8.09 -10.76
CA THR A 44 -6.15 9.53 -10.78
C THR A 44 -6.19 10.18 -9.40
N SER A 45 -6.01 9.40 -8.33
CA SER A 45 -5.96 9.90 -6.96
C SER A 45 -4.66 10.66 -6.69
N ASP A 46 -4.69 11.54 -5.68
CA ASP A 46 -3.52 12.31 -5.24
C ASP A 46 -2.33 11.40 -4.90
N PRO A 47 -1.21 11.47 -5.64
CA PRO A 47 -0.05 10.59 -5.45
C PRO A 47 0.88 10.99 -4.32
N THR A 48 0.61 12.09 -3.60
CA THR A 48 1.55 12.72 -2.66
C THR A 48 2.21 11.74 -1.68
N TYR A 49 1.50 10.69 -1.27
CA TYR A 49 1.99 9.72 -0.29
C TYR A 49 2.16 8.29 -0.83
N ASP A 50 1.64 7.98 -2.02
CA ASP A 50 1.56 6.60 -2.53
C ASP A 50 2.04 6.44 -3.98
N GLY A 51 2.46 7.52 -4.66
CA GLY A 51 2.75 7.50 -6.09
C GLY A 51 3.73 6.41 -6.52
N VAL A 52 4.90 6.32 -5.87
CA VAL A 52 5.89 5.27 -6.17
C VAL A 52 5.40 3.90 -5.73
N TRP A 53 4.77 3.80 -4.55
CA TRP A 53 4.23 2.53 -4.06
C TRP A 53 3.21 1.93 -5.03
N ARG A 54 2.16 2.69 -5.37
CA ARG A 54 1.09 2.25 -6.27
C ARG A 54 1.60 1.95 -7.68
N GLN A 55 2.56 2.75 -8.16
CA GLN A 55 3.16 2.53 -9.47
C GLN A 55 3.95 1.22 -9.48
N SER A 56 4.76 0.98 -8.46
CA SER A 56 5.57 -0.24 -8.33
C SER A 56 4.67 -1.48 -8.28
N LEU A 57 3.60 -1.43 -7.50
CA LEU A 57 2.60 -2.50 -7.41
C LEU A 57 1.93 -2.76 -8.78
N ALA A 58 1.51 -1.71 -9.49
CA ALA A 58 0.89 -1.82 -10.80
C ALA A 58 1.82 -2.49 -11.83
N LEU A 59 3.08 -2.01 -11.91
CA LEU A 59 4.08 -2.55 -12.83
C LEU A 59 4.43 -4.01 -12.50
N LEU A 60 4.60 -4.31 -11.21
CA LEU A 60 4.88 -5.67 -10.74
C LEU A 60 3.70 -6.61 -11.01
N ALA A 61 2.45 -6.14 -10.89
CA ALA A 61 1.27 -6.92 -11.23
C ALA A 61 1.15 -7.18 -12.73
N GLN A 62 1.48 -6.20 -13.58
CA GLN A 62 1.56 -6.40 -15.03
C GLN A 62 2.61 -7.47 -15.38
N ASP A 63 3.83 -7.35 -14.85
CA ASP A 63 4.91 -8.30 -15.06
C ASP A 63 4.54 -9.73 -14.62
N THR A 64 3.91 -9.85 -13.45
CA THR A 64 3.43 -11.13 -12.91
C THR A 64 2.44 -11.84 -13.86
N GLN A 65 1.74 -11.08 -14.71
CA GLN A 65 0.78 -11.59 -15.70
C GLN A 65 1.35 -11.63 -17.12
N GLY A 66 2.66 -11.44 -17.28
CA GLY A 66 3.32 -11.40 -18.59
C GLY A 66 2.94 -10.20 -19.45
N VAL A 67 2.35 -9.15 -18.85
CA VAL A 67 2.02 -7.90 -19.53
C VAL A 67 3.24 -6.99 -19.47
N THR A 68 3.75 -6.58 -20.63
CA THR A 68 4.87 -5.62 -20.70
C THR A 68 4.35 -4.21 -20.41
N PRO A 69 4.84 -3.55 -19.34
CA PRO A 69 4.37 -2.20 -19.03
C PRO A 69 4.70 -1.17 -20.10
N ALA A 70 3.94 -0.09 -20.11
CA ALA A 70 4.22 1.07 -20.96
C ALA A 70 5.60 1.66 -20.61
N PRO A 71 6.48 1.98 -21.58
CA PRO A 71 7.75 2.64 -21.29
C PRO A 71 7.58 3.93 -20.49
N SER A 72 6.54 4.72 -20.78
CA SER A 72 6.24 5.95 -20.04
C SER A 72 5.88 5.73 -18.57
N ALA A 73 5.37 4.55 -18.21
CA ALA A 73 5.08 4.18 -16.82
C ALA A 73 6.36 3.82 -16.06
N VAL A 74 7.28 3.12 -16.73
CA VAL A 74 8.59 2.75 -16.18
C VAL A 74 9.49 3.98 -16.07
N ASP A 75 9.51 4.84 -17.09
CA ASP A 75 10.19 6.13 -17.10
C ASP A 75 9.68 7.04 -15.98
N TRP A 76 8.36 7.02 -15.72
CA TRP A 76 7.79 7.77 -14.61
C TRP A 76 8.33 7.26 -13.28
N LEU A 77 8.35 5.93 -13.05
CA LEU A 77 8.84 5.33 -11.80
C LEU A 77 10.32 5.66 -11.60
N THR A 78 11.17 5.33 -12.58
CA THR A 78 12.62 5.59 -12.52
C THR A 78 12.94 7.07 -12.34
N GLY A 79 12.16 7.97 -12.96
CA GLY A 79 12.31 9.41 -12.77
C GLY A 79 12.03 9.91 -11.34
N GLN A 80 11.34 9.13 -10.50
CA GLN A 80 11.13 9.48 -9.09
C GLN A 80 12.40 9.28 -8.23
N GLN A 81 13.36 8.49 -8.71
CA GLN A 81 14.59 8.20 -7.96
C GLN A 81 15.42 9.48 -7.73
N CYS A 82 15.99 9.57 -6.54
CA CYS A 82 16.95 10.59 -6.13
C CYS A 82 18.39 10.14 -6.42
N ASP A 83 19.32 11.09 -6.51
CA ASP A 83 20.74 10.82 -6.79
C ASP A 83 21.42 9.90 -5.76
N ASP A 84 20.90 9.86 -4.53
CA ASP A 84 21.39 8.96 -3.47
C ASP A 84 20.82 7.53 -3.57
N GLY A 85 19.96 7.28 -4.56
CA GLY A 85 19.31 6.00 -4.83
C GLY A 85 17.91 5.85 -4.22
N ALA A 86 17.51 6.72 -3.31
CA ALA A 86 16.20 6.65 -2.66
C ALA A 86 15.07 6.97 -3.64
N PHE A 87 13.87 6.46 -3.37
CA PHE A 87 12.66 6.92 -4.05
C PHE A 87 11.82 7.78 -3.09
N ALA A 88 11.46 8.96 -3.56
CA ALA A 88 10.43 9.76 -2.91
C ALA A 88 9.04 9.15 -3.18
N PRO A 89 8.07 9.21 -2.24
CA PRO A 89 6.72 8.72 -2.52
C PRO A 89 6.12 9.38 -3.77
N TYR A 90 6.43 10.67 -3.97
CA TYR A 90 6.08 11.41 -5.18
C TYR A 90 6.89 12.71 -5.31
N ARG A 91 7.39 12.97 -6.53
CA ARG A 91 7.99 14.24 -6.97
C ARG A 91 7.17 14.80 -8.12
N ALA A 92 6.49 15.91 -7.86
CA ALA A 92 5.69 16.62 -8.86
C ALA A 92 6.53 17.16 -10.05
N SER A 93 7.82 17.42 -9.82
CA SER A 93 8.78 17.78 -10.85
C SER A 93 10.09 17.04 -10.60
N THR A 94 10.49 16.21 -11.55
CA THR A 94 11.75 15.44 -11.50
C THR A 94 12.93 16.22 -12.08
N ALA A 95 12.68 17.40 -12.67
CA ALA A 95 13.70 18.30 -13.20
C ALA A 95 14.50 19.04 -12.11
N THR A 96 14.03 19.01 -10.86
CA THR A 96 14.75 19.53 -9.70
C THR A 96 15.32 18.37 -8.92
N ASP A 97 16.63 18.36 -8.73
CA ASP A 97 17.33 17.34 -7.95
C ASP A 97 16.73 17.23 -6.54
N CYS A 98 16.77 16.01 -5.98
CA CYS A 98 16.36 15.82 -4.60
C CYS A 98 17.29 16.59 -3.66
N ASP A 99 16.70 17.17 -2.62
CA ASP A 99 17.41 17.87 -1.56
C ASP A 99 17.06 17.27 -0.19
N ALA A 100 17.67 17.80 0.87
CA ALA A 100 17.44 17.34 2.24
C ALA A 100 15.98 17.50 2.74
N LYS A 101 15.10 18.16 1.99
CA LYS A 101 13.68 18.32 2.30
C LYS A 101 12.79 17.41 1.46
N THR A 102 13.36 16.72 0.48
CA THR A 102 12.62 15.78 -0.35
C THR A 102 12.24 14.58 0.52
N PRO A 103 10.95 14.29 0.70
CA PRO A 103 10.53 13.14 1.50
C PRO A 103 10.93 11.87 0.74
N VAL A 104 11.65 10.98 1.42
CA VAL A 104 12.01 9.65 0.92
C VAL A 104 11.72 8.63 2.00
N ASP A 105 11.35 7.41 1.59
CA ASP A 105 10.93 6.37 2.51
C ASP A 105 11.42 4.98 2.05
N THR A 106 11.56 4.07 3.01
CA THR A 106 12.11 2.73 2.79
C THR A 106 11.14 1.83 2.03
N ASN A 107 9.82 2.04 2.18
CA ASN A 107 8.79 1.17 1.61
C ASN A 107 8.61 1.43 0.11
N SER A 108 8.48 2.70 -0.30
CA SER A 108 8.45 3.13 -1.71
C SER A 108 9.73 2.69 -2.42
N THR A 109 10.89 2.88 -1.79
CA THR A 109 12.17 2.45 -2.34
C THR A 109 12.23 0.93 -2.52
N ALA A 110 11.82 0.16 -1.52
CA ALA A 110 11.82 -1.31 -1.59
C ALA A 110 10.80 -1.86 -2.61
N ALA A 111 9.62 -1.25 -2.74
CA ALA A 111 8.64 -1.62 -3.75
C ALA A 111 9.17 -1.32 -5.17
N ALA A 112 9.79 -0.15 -5.37
CA ALA A 112 10.41 0.21 -6.65
C ALA A 112 11.53 -0.76 -7.03
N VAL A 113 12.38 -1.17 -6.07
CA VAL A 113 13.40 -2.21 -6.29
C VAL A 113 12.78 -3.51 -6.78
N GLN A 114 11.72 -4.00 -6.13
CA GLN A 114 11.08 -5.25 -6.52
C GLN A 114 10.46 -5.17 -7.92
N ALA A 115 9.79 -4.06 -8.24
CA ALA A 115 9.22 -3.86 -9.57
C ALA A 115 10.29 -3.75 -10.66
N LEU A 116 11.31 -2.90 -10.47
CA LEU A 116 12.37 -2.69 -11.46
C LEU A 116 13.26 -3.92 -11.65
N ALA A 117 13.50 -4.70 -10.59
CA ALA A 117 14.21 -5.97 -10.68
C ALA A 117 13.42 -7.02 -11.48
N ALA A 118 12.09 -7.07 -11.32
CA ALA A 118 11.23 -7.99 -12.07
C ALA A 118 11.20 -7.64 -13.56
N LEU A 119 11.06 -6.35 -13.90
CA LEU A 119 11.06 -5.87 -15.28
C LEU A 119 12.40 -6.04 -16.01
N GLY A 120 13.52 -6.03 -15.27
CA GLY A 120 14.87 -6.15 -15.81
C GLY A 120 15.35 -4.89 -16.56
N GLY A 121 16.64 -4.82 -16.87
CA GLY A 121 17.23 -3.69 -17.61
C GLY A 121 17.39 -2.39 -16.82
N HIS A 122 17.19 -2.43 -15.49
CA HIS A 122 17.26 -1.29 -14.58
C HIS A 122 18.27 -1.50 -13.45
N ASP A 123 19.34 -2.26 -13.71
CA ASP A 123 20.31 -2.70 -12.69
C ASP A 123 20.94 -1.52 -11.93
N ASP A 124 21.31 -0.43 -12.61
CA ASP A 124 21.90 0.75 -11.97
C ASP A 124 20.96 1.42 -10.96
N ALA A 125 19.66 1.51 -11.31
CA ALA A 125 18.64 2.07 -10.44
C ALA A 125 18.39 1.17 -9.22
N VAL A 126 18.30 -0.14 -9.46
CA VAL A 126 18.15 -1.17 -8.42
C VAL A 126 19.34 -1.15 -7.45
N ASP A 127 20.56 -1.17 -7.96
CA ASP A 127 21.79 -1.18 -7.16
C ASP A 127 21.95 0.08 -6.32
N SER A 128 21.61 1.24 -6.88
CA SER A 128 21.62 2.52 -6.14
C SER A 128 20.61 2.51 -5.00
N ALA A 129 19.38 2.05 -5.26
CA ALA A 129 18.35 1.92 -4.24
C ALA A 129 18.70 0.90 -3.14
N LEU A 130 19.27 -0.25 -3.50
CA LEU A 130 19.76 -1.23 -2.53
C LEU A 130 20.91 -0.68 -1.68
N THR A 131 21.81 0.08 -2.28
CA THR A 131 22.90 0.77 -1.57
C THR A 131 22.33 1.75 -0.56
N TRP A 132 21.32 2.53 -0.95
CA TRP A 132 20.62 3.45 -0.06
C TRP A 132 19.92 2.71 1.09
N LEU A 133 19.13 1.68 0.81
CA LEU A 133 18.43 0.87 1.82
C LEU A 133 19.41 0.31 2.86
N LYS A 134 20.54 -0.24 2.42
CA LYS A 134 21.61 -0.74 3.31
C LYS A 134 22.22 0.37 4.17
N SER A 135 22.34 1.59 3.63
CA SER A 135 22.90 2.73 4.38
C SER A 135 22.00 3.20 5.52
N VAL A 136 20.68 3.12 5.35
CA VAL A 136 19.65 3.58 6.30
C VAL A 136 19.12 2.47 7.22
N GLN A 137 19.66 1.26 7.15
CA GLN A 137 19.37 0.18 8.12
C GLN A 137 19.64 0.69 9.55
N ASN A 138 18.87 0.24 10.54
CA ASN A 138 19.07 0.56 11.94
C ASN A 138 20.05 -0.41 12.62
N GLU A 139 20.59 -0.04 13.79
CA GLU A 139 21.51 -0.90 14.57
C GLU A 139 20.86 -2.18 15.09
N ASP A 140 19.52 -2.25 15.10
CA ASP A 140 18.79 -3.48 15.41
C ASP A 140 18.71 -4.46 14.23
N GLY A 141 19.16 -4.05 13.03
CA GLY A 141 19.10 -4.82 11.79
C GLY A 141 17.86 -4.52 10.94
N GLY A 142 16.90 -3.74 11.44
CA GLY A 142 15.62 -3.46 10.78
C GLY A 142 15.57 -2.11 10.07
N TRP A 143 14.37 -1.76 9.62
CA TRP A 143 14.04 -0.47 9.01
C TRP A 143 12.74 0.06 9.58
N GLY A 144 12.68 1.37 9.78
CA GLY A 144 11.43 2.10 9.90
C GLY A 144 11.00 2.66 8.55
N TYR A 145 9.75 3.09 8.44
CA TYR A 145 9.21 3.73 7.23
C TYR A 145 10.09 4.89 6.74
N SER A 146 10.44 5.83 7.63
CA SER A 146 11.38 6.91 7.33
C SER A 146 12.79 6.56 7.82
N PRO A 147 13.86 6.95 7.09
CA PRO A 147 15.24 6.78 7.53
C PRO A 147 15.50 7.29 8.95
N GLY A 148 16.10 6.46 9.80
CA GLY A 148 16.37 6.77 11.21
C GLY A 148 15.15 6.72 12.15
N GLY A 149 13.96 6.40 11.63
CA GLY A 149 12.80 6.03 12.46
C GLY A 149 12.99 4.66 13.14
N ALA A 150 12.18 4.38 14.15
CA ALA A 150 12.17 3.09 14.82
C ALA A 150 11.85 1.97 13.82
N SER A 151 12.51 0.82 13.95
CA SER A 151 12.23 -0.33 13.10
C SER A 151 10.83 -0.86 13.35
N ASP A 152 10.17 -1.30 12.28
CA ASP A 152 8.85 -1.89 12.31
C ASP A 152 8.77 -3.15 11.42
N ALA A 153 7.79 -4.02 11.67
CA ALA A 153 7.66 -5.30 10.99
C ALA A 153 7.38 -5.14 9.48
N ASN A 154 6.53 -4.19 9.10
CA ASN A 154 6.11 -3.99 7.70
C ASN A 154 7.27 -3.49 6.84
N SER A 155 7.93 -2.42 7.28
CA SER A 155 9.06 -1.79 6.58
C SER A 155 10.25 -2.74 6.51
N THR A 156 10.55 -3.46 7.60
CA THR A 156 11.60 -4.49 7.59
C THR A 156 11.27 -5.61 6.60
N SER A 157 10.02 -6.07 6.56
CA SER A 157 9.60 -7.18 5.67
C SER A 157 9.65 -6.81 4.20
N VAL A 158 9.20 -5.60 3.82
CA VAL A 158 9.27 -5.17 2.41
C VAL A 158 10.71 -4.97 1.94
N VAL A 159 11.61 -4.52 2.82
CA VAL A 159 13.05 -4.44 2.51
C VAL A 159 13.68 -5.82 2.38
N ILE A 160 13.32 -6.80 3.23
CA ILE A 160 13.71 -8.20 3.05
C ILE A 160 13.25 -8.72 1.68
N GLY A 161 12.03 -8.38 1.27
CA GLY A 161 11.49 -8.69 -0.05
C GLY A 161 12.35 -8.13 -1.19
N ALA A 162 12.73 -6.86 -1.11
CA ALA A 162 13.61 -6.20 -2.09
C ALA A 162 15.01 -6.85 -2.18
N LEU A 163 15.60 -7.18 -1.02
CA LEU A 163 16.88 -7.89 -0.97
C LEU A 163 16.77 -9.27 -1.64
N THR A 164 15.70 -10.02 -1.33
CA THR A 164 15.47 -11.35 -1.88
C THR A 164 15.23 -11.30 -3.39
N ALA A 165 14.39 -10.38 -3.87
CA ALA A 165 14.05 -10.24 -5.29
C ALA A 165 15.27 -9.93 -6.17
N THR A 166 16.31 -9.36 -5.58
CA THR A 166 17.57 -9.00 -6.26
C THR A 166 18.69 -10.02 -6.01
N GLY A 167 18.37 -11.17 -5.40
CA GLY A 167 19.35 -12.22 -5.08
C GLY A 167 20.32 -11.85 -3.94
N THR A 168 20.08 -10.74 -3.23
CA THR A 168 20.83 -10.40 -2.03
C THR A 168 20.31 -11.21 -0.85
N ASP A 169 21.18 -12.04 -0.27
CA ASP A 169 20.88 -12.81 0.94
C ASP A 169 20.62 -11.87 2.13
N PRO A 170 19.37 -11.77 2.64
CA PRO A 170 19.04 -10.82 3.69
C PRO A 170 19.81 -11.09 4.99
N ALA A 171 20.16 -12.34 5.28
CA ALA A 171 20.92 -12.70 6.49
C ALA A 171 22.34 -12.09 6.52
N LYS A 172 22.86 -11.68 5.35
CA LYS A 172 24.19 -11.05 5.23
C LYS A 172 24.16 -9.52 5.27
N VAL A 173 22.98 -8.92 5.24
CA VAL A 173 22.82 -7.46 5.34
C VAL A 173 22.76 -7.08 6.81
N VAL A 174 23.94 -6.87 7.41
CA VAL A 174 24.07 -6.70 8.86
C VAL A 174 24.47 -5.29 9.26
N LYS A 175 23.84 -4.78 10.32
CA LYS A 175 24.23 -3.56 11.03
C LYS A 175 24.10 -3.77 12.54
N GLY A 176 25.03 -3.21 13.32
CA GLY A 176 25.10 -3.51 14.75
C GLY A 176 25.33 -4.99 15.09
N GLY A 177 25.78 -5.81 14.13
CA GLY A 177 25.91 -7.26 14.27
C GLY A 177 24.59 -8.03 14.14
N LYS A 178 23.52 -7.39 13.69
CA LYS A 178 22.18 -7.96 13.53
C LYS A 178 21.72 -7.89 12.08
N SER A 179 21.01 -8.91 11.65
CA SER A 179 20.38 -9.04 10.34
C SER A 179 18.93 -8.55 10.36
N PRO A 180 18.27 -8.43 9.18
CA PRO A 180 16.85 -8.10 9.08
C PRO A 180 15.96 -9.08 9.83
N TYR A 181 16.34 -10.36 9.84
CA TYR A 181 15.59 -11.40 10.55
C TYR A 181 15.69 -11.24 12.06
N ASP A 182 16.84 -10.80 12.57
CA ASP A 182 17.01 -10.54 14.01
C ASP A 182 16.06 -9.41 14.46
N ALA A 183 15.96 -8.33 13.68
CA ALA A 183 15.00 -7.25 13.95
C ALA A 183 13.55 -7.75 13.86
N LEU A 184 13.20 -8.43 12.76
CA LEU A 184 11.83 -8.88 12.51
C LEU A 184 11.32 -9.81 13.62
N LEU A 185 12.17 -10.72 14.12
CA LEU A 185 11.83 -11.62 15.22
C LEU A 185 11.56 -10.92 16.54
N THR A 186 12.01 -9.67 16.73
CA THR A 186 11.66 -8.89 17.93
C THR A 186 10.20 -8.43 17.95
N PHE A 187 9.53 -8.43 16.79
CA PHE A 187 8.12 -8.06 16.67
C PHE A 187 7.18 -9.26 16.76
N ALA A 188 7.70 -10.49 16.74
CA ALA A 188 6.90 -11.70 16.88
C ALA A 188 6.44 -11.87 18.34
N LEU A 189 5.13 -11.99 18.56
CA LEU A 189 4.57 -12.23 19.88
C LEU A 189 4.63 -13.73 20.24
N PRO A 190 4.95 -14.07 21.50
CA PRO A 190 4.78 -15.43 22.01
C PRO A 190 3.33 -15.91 21.88
N CYS A 191 3.15 -17.22 21.71
CA CYS A 191 1.82 -17.83 21.58
C CYS A 191 0.88 -17.54 22.76
N ASP A 192 1.41 -17.42 23.99
CA ASP A 192 0.63 -17.18 25.19
C ASP A 192 0.27 -15.69 25.44
N GLN A 193 0.81 -14.77 24.63
CA GLN A 193 0.61 -13.32 24.79
C GLN A 193 -0.05 -12.66 23.58
N GLY A 194 0.17 -13.21 22.39
CA GLY A 194 -0.37 -12.65 21.15
C GLY A 194 -0.55 -13.69 20.05
N ASP A 195 -0.76 -14.95 20.42
CA ASP A 195 -1.12 -16.05 19.52
C ASP A 195 -0.16 -16.24 18.34
N GLY A 196 1.10 -15.79 18.47
CA GLY A 196 2.09 -15.92 17.41
C GLY A 196 2.07 -14.82 16.34
N ALA A 197 1.20 -13.82 16.48
CA ALA A 197 1.12 -12.68 15.58
C ALA A 197 2.43 -11.86 15.58
N PHE A 198 2.58 -11.01 14.56
CA PHE A 198 3.55 -9.91 14.62
C PHE A 198 2.86 -8.62 15.07
N ALA A 199 3.57 -7.82 15.85
CA ALA A 199 3.22 -6.42 16.08
C ALA A 199 3.78 -5.54 14.97
N PHE A 200 3.16 -4.37 14.74
CA PHE A 200 3.74 -3.36 13.85
C PHE A 200 5.06 -2.83 14.42
N GLN A 201 5.00 -2.26 15.62
CA GLN A 201 6.14 -1.78 16.42
C GLN A 201 5.73 -1.74 17.90
N PRO A 202 6.68 -1.70 18.85
CA PRO A 202 6.36 -1.45 20.25
C PRO A 202 5.72 -0.07 20.45
N ASP A 203 4.81 0.05 21.43
CA ASP A 203 4.33 1.34 21.91
C ASP A 203 5.37 2.08 22.76
N GLU A 204 5.01 3.25 23.30
CA GLU A 204 5.92 4.07 24.12
C GLU A 204 6.44 3.35 25.38
N ASP A 205 5.71 2.34 25.87
CA ASP A 205 6.07 1.52 27.03
C ASP A 205 6.84 0.24 26.63
N GLY A 206 7.10 0.04 25.33
CA GLY A 206 7.76 -1.15 24.80
C GLY A 206 6.82 -2.34 24.61
N LYS A 207 5.50 -2.16 24.74
CA LYS A 207 4.54 -3.26 24.63
C LYS A 207 4.22 -3.55 23.16
N LEU A 208 4.24 -4.84 22.82
CA LEU A 208 3.80 -5.34 21.52
C LEU A 208 2.30 -5.66 21.54
N THR A 209 1.61 -5.36 20.46
CA THR A 209 0.21 -5.71 20.25
C THR A 209 0.06 -6.41 18.91
N ALA A 210 -0.61 -7.57 18.92
CA ALA A 210 -0.90 -8.32 17.70
C ALA A 210 -1.57 -7.44 16.65
N ASN A 211 -1.09 -7.51 15.41
CA ASN A 211 -1.58 -6.72 14.30
C ASN A 211 -1.61 -7.58 13.03
N ALA A 212 -2.78 -7.72 12.39
CA ALA A 212 -2.95 -8.63 11.27
C ALA A 212 -2.18 -8.20 10.00
N ASP A 213 -2.10 -6.90 9.72
CA ASP A 213 -1.30 -6.35 8.61
C ASP A 213 0.19 -6.63 8.82
N ALA A 214 0.72 -6.26 9.99
CA ALA A 214 2.10 -6.57 10.37
C ALA A 214 2.38 -8.07 10.39
N THR A 215 1.38 -8.90 10.71
CA THR A 215 1.51 -10.37 10.65
C THR A 215 1.61 -10.86 9.22
N ALA A 216 0.79 -10.37 8.29
CA ALA A 216 0.91 -10.74 6.88
C ALA A 216 2.29 -10.36 6.32
N ALA A 217 2.74 -9.13 6.57
CA ALA A 217 4.07 -8.68 6.18
C ALA A 217 5.18 -9.52 6.84
N GLY A 218 5.09 -9.73 8.16
CA GLY A 218 6.07 -10.48 8.95
C GLY A 218 6.20 -11.94 8.53
N VAL A 219 5.11 -12.60 8.13
CA VAL A 219 5.15 -13.96 7.56
C VAL A 219 5.97 -13.98 6.27
N LEU A 220 5.71 -13.08 5.32
CA LEU A 220 6.49 -13.00 4.07
C LEU A 220 7.96 -12.63 4.35
N GLY A 221 8.19 -11.65 5.22
CA GLY A 221 9.51 -11.24 5.66
C GLY A 221 10.30 -12.40 6.25
N ALA A 222 9.73 -13.13 7.20
CA ALA A 222 10.37 -14.27 7.86
C ALA A 222 10.66 -15.43 6.89
N LEU A 223 9.81 -15.64 5.88
CA LEU A 223 10.06 -16.60 4.80
C LEU A 223 11.11 -16.12 3.78
N GLY A 224 11.51 -14.84 3.82
CA GLY A 224 12.38 -14.24 2.80
C GLY A 224 11.67 -14.16 1.46
N LYS A 225 10.44 -13.65 1.44
CA LYS A 225 9.62 -13.48 0.23
C LYS A 225 9.36 -12.00 -0.06
N GLY A 226 9.23 -11.67 -1.34
CA GLY A 226 8.81 -10.36 -1.81
C GLY A 226 7.28 -10.20 -1.82
N LEU A 227 6.82 -9.08 -2.37
CA LEU A 227 5.40 -8.75 -2.55
C LEU A 227 4.67 -9.78 -3.43
N VAL A 228 5.38 -10.35 -4.40
CA VAL A 228 4.87 -11.42 -5.27
C VAL A 228 5.59 -12.73 -4.94
N THR A 229 4.80 -13.77 -4.71
CA THR A 229 5.27 -15.14 -4.50
C THR A 229 4.20 -16.11 -4.98
N GLY A 230 4.62 -17.28 -5.44
CA GLY A 230 3.71 -18.41 -5.68
C GLY A 230 3.36 -19.15 -4.38
N PRO A 231 2.52 -20.20 -4.48
CA PRO A 231 2.15 -21.01 -3.34
C PRO A 231 3.36 -21.75 -2.76
N GLY A 232 3.45 -21.77 -1.44
CA GLY A 232 4.39 -22.59 -0.69
C GLY A 232 4.00 -24.07 -0.69
N GLU A 233 4.83 -24.89 -0.03
CA GLU A 233 4.49 -26.29 0.19
C GLU A 233 3.24 -26.41 1.07
N ALA A 234 2.37 -27.34 0.72
CA ALA A 234 1.17 -27.60 1.50
C ALA A 234 1.55 -27.99 2.92
N ALA A 235 1.13 -27.18 3.89
CA ALA A 235 1.31 -27.45 5.30
C ALA A 235 -0.04 -27.80 5.93
N GLY A 236 -0.07 -28.83 6.77
CA GLY A 236 -1.25 -29.14 7.58
C GLY A 236 -1.54 -28.03 8.59
N ASP A 237 -2.74 -28.04 9.16
CA ASP A 237 -3.18 -27.08 10.18
C ASP A 237 -2.10 -26.89 11.25
N ALA A 238 -1.53 -25.69 11.29
CA ALA A 238 -0.46 -25.35 12.21
C ALA A 238 -1.08 -24.59 13.39
N GLU A 239 -0.89 -25.12 14.59
CA GLU A 239 -1.13 -24.38 15.83
C GLU A 239 0.11 -23.55 16.16
N CYS A 240 -0.09 -22.43 16.86
CA CYS A 240 1.03 -21.64 17.34
C CYS A 240 1.90 -22.51 18.27
N ALA A 241 3.19 -22.60 17.98
CA ALA A 241 4.14 -23.38 18.77
C ALA A 241 5.28 -22.50 19.30
N GLY A 242 5.82 -22.92 20.45
CA GLY A 242 7.02 -22.32 21.02
C GLY A 242 8.23 -22.57 20.13
N GLY A 243 9.16 -21.62 20.13
CA GLY A 243 10.31 -21.58 19.23
C GLY A 243 10.68 -20.13 18.96
N GLY A 244 11.78 -19.90 18.24
CA GLY A 244 12.25 -18.54 17.98
C GLY A 244 13.05 -18.37 16.69
N ASP A 245 13.01 -19.36 15.79
CA ASP A 245 13.52 -19.15 14.44
C ASP A 245 12.45 -18.53 13.53
N ARG A 246 12.91 -18.06 12.36
CA ARG A 246 12.05 -17.33 11.42
C ARG A 246 10.96 -18.23 10.81
N GLU A 247 11.27 -19.50 10.56
CA GLU A 247 10.30 -20.45 10.00
C GLU A 247 9.15 -20.70 10.98
N GLN A 248 9.45 -20.87 12.27
CA GLN A 248 8.42 -21.02 13.29
C GLN A 248 7.64 -19.73 13.50
N ALA A 249 8.28 -18.56 13.47
CA ALA A 249 7.59 -17.27 13.55
C ALA A 249 6.62 -17.06 12.37
N ALA A 250 7.02 -17.45 11.15
CA ALA A 250 6.13 -17.43 9.98
C ALA A 250 4.95 -18.40 10.13
N ALA A 251 5.18 -19.62 10.63
CA ALA A 251 4.10 -20.57 10.87
C ALA A 251 3.10 -20.08 11.94
N ASN A 252 3.62 -19.47 13.00
CA ASN A 252 2.82 -18.87 14.07
C ASN A 252 1.96 -17.70 13.57
N GLY A 253 2.55 -16.79 12.78
CA GLY A 253 1.80 -15.69 12.16
C GLY A 253 0.72 -16.17 11.20
N ALA A 254 1.00 -17.21 10.40
CA ALA A 254 0.01 -17.82 9.52
C ALA A 254 -1.14 -18.50 10.29
N ALA A 255 -0.85 -19.14 11.43
CA ALA A 255 -1.88 -19.69 12.32
C ALA A 255 -2.78 -18.58 12.88
N TYR A 256 -2.20 -17.47 13.34
CA TYR A 256 -2.95 -16.30 13.80
C TYR A 256 -3.88 -15.75 12.71
N LEU A 257 -3.36 -15.54 11.48
CA LEU A 257 -4.17 -15.06 10.36
C LEU A 257 -5.30 -16.03 10.01
N THR A 258 -5.03 -17.33 10.04
CA THR A 258 -6.04 -18.37 9.79
C THR A 258 -7.20 -18.25 10.79
N GLU A 259 -6.90 -18.10 12.08
CA GLU A 259 -7.92 -17.90 13.12
C GLU A 259 -8.68 -16.58 12.94
N ALA A 260 -7.97 -15.48 12.67
CA ALA A 260 -8.59 -14.16 12.45
C ALA A 260 -9.58 -14.17 11.27
N LEU A 261 -9.31 -14.98 10.24
CA LEU A 261 -10.13 -15.13 9.03
C LEU A 261 -11.18 -16.26 9.16
N ALA A 262 -11.10 -17.09 10.21
CA ALA A 262 -11.88 -18.31 10.33
C ALA A 262 -13.38 -18.07 10.43
N LYS A 263 -13.81 -16.91 10.93
CA LYS A 263 -15.24 -16.58 11.01
C LYS A 263 -15.75 -16.01 9.69
N ASP A 264 -15.29 -14.81 9.34
CA ASP A 264 -15.90 -14.00 8.30
C ASP A 264 -15.22 -14.14 6.92
N GLY A 265 -14.02 -14.75 6.87
CA GLY A 265 -13.23 -14.87 5.64
C GLY A 265 -12.51 -13.58 5.25
N HIS A 266 -12.53 -12.56 6.08
CA HIS A 266 -11.82 -11.30 5.86
C HIS A 266 -11.35 -10.71 7.18
N LEU A 267 -10.34 -9.86 7.10
CA LEU A 267 -9.93 -9.00 8.21
C LEU A 267 -10.88 -7.81 8.32
N THR A 268 -10.92 -7.21 9.50
CA THR A 268 -11.79 -6.07 9.80
C THR A 268 -10.95 -4.85 10.11
N SER A 269 -11.25 -3.74 9.44
CA SER A 269 -10.70 -2.43 9.76
C SER A 269 -11.54 -1.81 10.87
N ALA A 270 -10.93 -1.63 12.04
CA ALA A 270 -11.50 -0.98 13.20
C ALA A 270 -10.85 0.39 13.42
N LEU A 271 -11.25 1.39 12.62
CA LEU A 271 -10.77 2.77 12.77
C LEU A 271 -11.50 3.42 13.95
N ALA A 272 -10.75 4.07 14.85
CA ALA A 272 -11.31 4.72 16.03
C ALA A 272 -12.40 5.75 15.65
N GLY A 273 -13.63 5.48 16.06
CA GLY A 273 -14.78 6.36 15.80
C GLY A 273 -15.52 6.08 14.47
N ALA A 274 -15.12 5.06 13.72
CA ALA A 274 -15.87 4.53 12.59
C ALA A 274 -16.52 3.18 12.94
N GLU A 275 -17.52 2.78 12.17
CA GLU A 275 -18.05 1.42 12.23
C GLU A 275 -17.04 0.44 11.63
N ASP A 276 -16.95 -0.75 12.19
CA ASP A 276 -16.13 -1.85 11.65
C ASP A 276 -16.54 -2.17 10.22
N GLN A 277 -15.56 -2.23 9.31
CA GLN A 277 -15.77 -2.57 7.90
C GLN A 277 -14.81 -3.70 7.48
N PRO A 278 -15.15 -4.50 6.45
CA PRO A 278 -14.18 -5.39 5.85
C PRO A 278 -12.95 -4.64 5.32
N ASP A 279 -11.77 -5.19 5.61
CA ASP A 279 -10.49 -4.69 5.14
C ASP A 279 -9.98 -5.54 3.97
N TYR A 280 -10.29 -5.09 2.75
CA TYR A 280 -9.96 -5.82 1.54
C TYR A 280 -8.45 -5.91 1.28
N GLY A 281 -7.71 -4.82 1.54
CA GLY A 281 -6.28 -4.74 1.29
C GLY A 281 -5.52 -5.69 2.21
N ASN A 282 -5.74 -5.58 3.52
CA ASN A 282 -5.09 -6.47 4.47
C ASN A 282 -5.55 -7.92 4.31
N THR A 283 -6.79 -8.16 3.86
CA THR A 283 -7.24 -9.52 3.52
C THR A 283 -6.49 -10.08 2.31
N ALA A 284 -6.21 -9.27 1.29
CA ALA A 284 -5.39 -9.67 0.14
C ALA A 284 -3.95 -9.99 0.55
N ASP A 285 -3.34 -9.15 1.39
CA ASP A 285 -1.98 -9.38 1.89
C ASP A 285 -1.92 -10.65 2.78
N ALA A 286 -2.96 -10.89 3.58
CA ALA A 286 -3.09 -12.14 4.34
C ALA A 286 -3.23 -13.37 3.44
N VAL A 287 -3.96 -13.28 2.32
CA VAL A 287 -4.02 -14.37 1.31
C VAL A 287 -2.63 -14.69 0.78
N VAL A 288 -1.84 -13.67 0.41
CA VAL A 288 -0.45 -13.87 -0.08
C VAL A 288 0.40 -14.54 1.00
N ALA A 289 0.35 -14.06 2.24
CA ALA A 289 1.10 -14.63 3.36
C ALA A 289 0.72 -16.09 3.65
N LEU A 290 -0.57 -16.39 3.71
CA LEU A 290 -1.09 -17.74 3.96
C LEU A 290 -0.71 -18.71 2.84
N ALA A 291 -0.84 -18.29 1.58
CA ALA A 291 -0.48 -19.10 0.43
C ALA A 291 1.03 -19.35 0.36
N ALA A 292 1.85 -18.34 0.67
CA ALA A 292 3.30 -18.47 0.72
C ALA A 292 3.78 -19.44 1.80
N GLN A 293 3.10 -19.46 2.95
CA GLN A 293 3.52 -20.26 4.11
C GLN A 293 2.97 -21.69 4.11
N GLY A 294 1.74 -21.91 3.61
CA GLY A 294 1.05 -23.20 3.69
C GLY A 294 0.36 -23.68 2.43
N GLY A 295 0.59 -23.01 1.29
CA GLY A 295 0.00 -23.34 0.00
C GLY A 295 -1.43 -22.79 -0.19
N ALA A 296 -1.94 -22.94 -1.41
CA ALA A 296 -3.22 -22.37 -1.84
C ALA A 296 -4.42 -22.78 -0.97
N GLU A 297 -4.45 -24.02 -0.46
CA GLU A 297 -5.54 -24.51 0.38
C GLU A 297 -5.73 -23.70 1.66
N ARG A 298 -4.62 -23.24 2.27
CA ARG A 298 -4.66 -22.41 3.48
C ARG A 298 -5.28 -21.03 3.23
N ALA A 299 -5.09 -20.49 2.04
CA ALA A 299 -5.61 -19.18 1.64
C ALA A 299 -7.00 -19.25 0.98
N ALA A 300 -7.55 -20.46 0.75
CA ALA A 300 -8.74 -20.64 -0.07
C ALA A 300 -9.98 -19.90 0.44
N LYS A 301 -10.22 -19.92 1.76
CA LYS A 301 -11.38 -19.24 2.36
C LYS A 301 -11.33 -17.72 2.17
N PRO A 302 -10.27 -17.00 2.57
CA PRO A 302 -10.20 -15.56 2.36
C PRO A 302 -10.12 -15.16 0.89
N LEU A 303 -9.48 -15.97 0.04
CA LEU A 303 -9.49 -15.74 -1.41
C LEU A 303 -10.91 -15.80 -1.98
N ALA A 304 -11.69 -16.83 -1.65
CA ALA A 304 -13.07 -16.96 -2.11
C ALA A 304 -13.96 -15.80 -1.62
N TRP A 305 -13.65 -15.23 -0.44
CA TRP A 305 -14.32 -14.02 0.02
C TRP A 305 -13.93 -12.80 -0.83
N LEU A 306 -12.65 -12.63 -1.16
CA LEU A 306 -12.20 -11.53 -2.04
C LEU A 306 -12.81 -11.65 -3.42
N GLU A 307 -12.81 -12.83 -4.05
CA GLU A 307 -13.43 -13.05 -5.37
C GLU A 307 -14.90 -12.58 -5.38
N LYS A 308 -15.64 -12.89 -4.32
CA LYS A 308 -17.04 -12.53 -4.22
C LYS A 308 -17.30 -11.04 -3.96
N ASN A 309 -16.41 -10.35 -3.24
CA ASN A 309 -16.72 -9.04 -2.66
C ASN A 309 -15.80 -7.89 -3.12
N ALA A 310 -14.61 -8.19 -3.65
CA ALA A 310 -13.56 -7.19 -3.85
C ALA A 310 -13.56 -6.53 -5.24
N GLY A 311 -14.36 -7.01 -6.21
CA GLY A 311 -14.38 -6.46 -7.57
C GLY A 311 -14.77 -4.98 -7.63
N SER A 312 -15.78 -4.57 -6.86
CA SER A 312 -16.18 -3.16 -6.76
C SER A 312 -15.17 -2.31 -5.99
N TRP A 313 -14.55 -2.89 -4.94
CA TRP A 313 -13.47 -2.25 -4.20
C TRP A 313 -12.27 -1.97 -5.10
N ALA A 314 -11.82 -2.94 -5.90
CA ALA A 314 -10.70 -2.77 -6.83
C ALA A 314 -10.93 -1.60 -7.80
N GLN A 315 -12.13 -1.51 -8.38
CA GLN A 315 -12.49 -0.42 -9.30
C GLN A 315 -12.52 0.96 -8.61
N GLN A 316 -12.95 1.03 -7.35
CA GLN A 316 -13.07 2.28 -6.60
C GLN A 316 -11.75 2.73 -5.97
N SER A 317 -10.96 1.78 -5.49
CA SER A 317 -9.69 2.01 -4.79
C SER A 317 -8.48 2.10 -5.72
N GLY A 318 -8.65 1.72 -6.99
CA GLY A 318 -7.71 2.04 -8.06
C GLY A 318 -6.58 1.02 -8.25
N PRO A 319 -5.43 1.44 -8.82
CA PRO A 319 -4.40 0.52 -9.31
C PRO A 319 -3.78 -0.37 -8.24
N ALA A 320 -3.46 0.19 -7.06
CA ALA A 320 -2.87 -0.59 -5.97
C ALA A 320 -3.80 -1.71 -5.49
N ALA A 321 -5.10 -1.43 -5.39
CA ALA A 321 -6.11 -2.42 -5.02
C ALA A 321 -6.22 -3.55 -6.07
N CYS A 322 -6.21 -3.20 -7.36
CA CYS A 322 -6.17 -4.19 -8.43
C CYS A 322 -4.89 -5.06 -8.34
N ALA A 323 -3.74 -4.44 -8.14
CA ALA A 323 -2.45 -5.13 -8.00
C ALA A 323 -2.42 -6.09 -6.80
N GLN A 324 -2.92 -5.68 -5.64
CA GLN A 324 -3.01 -6.54 -4.46
C GLN A 324 -3.87 -7.78 -4.71
N LEU A 325 -5.00 -7.64 -5.42
CA LEU A 325 -5.82 -8.81 -5.78
C LEU A 325 -5.13 -9.70 -6.83
N VAL A 326 -4.38 -9.12 -7.77
CA VAL A 326 -3.54 -9.90 -8.70
C VAL A 326 -2.50 -10.71 -7.94
N PHE A 327 -1.85 -10.13 -6.92
CA PHE A 327 -0.88 -10.84 -6.08
C PHE A 327 -1.54 -11.95 -5.27
N ALA A 328 -2.71 -11.69 -4.68
CA ALA A 328 -3.48 -12.69 -3.94
C ALA A 328 -3.89 -13.88 -4.84
N ALA A 329 -4.41 -13.61 -6.03
CA ALA A 329 -4.75 -14.64 -7.02
C ALA A 329 -3.51 -15.44 -7.45
N HIS A 330 -2.41 -14.75 -7.79
CA HIS A 330 -1.15 -15.39 -8.18
C HIS A 330 -0.59 -16.30 -7.06
N ALA A 331 -0.56 -15.81 -5.83
CA ALA A 331 -0.07 -16.58 -4.68
C ALA A 331 -0.91 -17.83 -4.40
N ALA A 332 -2.22 -17.73 -4.59
CA ALA A 332 -3.13 -18.86 -4.44
C ALA A 332 -3.24 -19.74 -5.71
N GLY A 333 -2.58 -19.38 -6.81
CA GLY A 333 -2.62 -20.12 -8.07
C GLY A 333 -3.97 -20.05 -8.81
N THR A 334 -4.72 -18.96 -8.64
CA THR A 334 -5.96 -18.68 -9.39
C THR A 334 -5.74 -17.63 -10.48
N ASP A 335 -6.68 -17.55 -11.43
CA ASP A 335 -6.60 -16.66 -12.58
C ASP A 335 -7.13 -15.25 -12.24
N PRO A 336 -6.31 -14.20 -12.22
CA PRO A 336 -6.76 -12.84 -11.93
C PRO A 336 -7.57 -12.19 -13.07
N THR A 337 -7.66 -12.81 -14.25
CA THR A 337 -8.51 -12.35 -15.35
C THR A 337 -9.98 -12.77 -15.19
N ASP A 338 -10.25 -13.72 -14.28
CA ASP A 338 -11.61 -14.11 -13.85
C ASP A 338 -11.69 -14.17 -12.31
N PHE A 339 -11.52 -13.02 -11.67
CA PHE A 339 -11.59 -12.89 -10.21
C PHE A 339 -13.01 -12.58 -9.77
N GLY A 340 -13.83 -13.63 -9.61
CA GLY A 340 -15.24 -13.50 -9.28
C GLY A 340 -16.04 -12.71 -10.31
N GLY A 341 -15.71 -12.88 -11.60
CA GLY A 341 -16.30 -12.14 -12.71
C GLY A 341 -15.68 -10.75 -12.97
N THR A 342 -14.60 -10.41 -12.27
CA THR A 342 -13.82 -9.18 -12.53
C THR A 342 -12.48 -9.53 -13.18
N ASP A 343 -12.20 -8.94 -14.34
CA ASP A 343 -10.88 -8.99 -14.96
C ASP A 343 -9.98 -7.92 -14.32
N LEU A 344 -9.17 -8.33 -13.35
CA LEU A 344 -8.31 -7.42 -12.57
C LEU A 344 -7.19 -6.82 -13.41
N VAL A 345 -6.67 -7.59 -14.36
CA VAL A 345 -5.57 -7.16 -15.25
C VAL A 345 -6.07 -6.07 -16.17
N LYS A 346 -7.24 -6.25 -16.79
CA LYS A 346 -7.89 -5.23 -17.59
C LYS A 346 -8.29 -4.01 -16.77
N ALA A 347 -8.81 -4.21 -15.55
CA ALA A 347 -9.16 -3.12 -14.65
C ALA A 347 -7.92 -2.28 -14.30
N LEU A 348 -6.80 -2.92 -13.95
CA LEU A 348 -5.52 -2.26 -13.69
C LEU A 348 -5.04 -1.47 -14.92
N ASN A 349 -4.97 -2.12 -16.08
CA ASN A 349 -4.50 -1.51 -17.33
C ASN A 349 -5.34 -0.29 -17.74
N ALA A 350 -6.63 -0.26 -17.41
CA ALA A 350 -7.51 0.87 -17.67
C ALA A 350 -7.21 2.10 -16.79
N THR A 351 -6.39 1.96 -15.74
CA THR A 351 -6.04 3.07 -14.84
C THR A 351 -4.73 3.79 -15.18
N GLY A 352 -3.99 3.33 -16.19
CA GLY A 352 -2.68 3.87 -16.56
C GLY A 352 -2.48 3.95 -18.08
N PRO A 353 -1.25 4.27 -18.52
CA PRO A 353 -0.91 4.21 -19.94
C PRO A 353 -1.08 2.78 -20.48
N SER A 354 -1.46 2.67 -21.75
CA SER A 354 -1.61 1.37 -22.41
C SER A 354 -0.31 0.57 -22.35
N PRO A 355 -0.36 -0.74 -22.00
CA PRO A 355 0.79 -1.62 -22.07
C PRO A 355 1.49 -1.53 -23.43
N ALA A 356 2.79 -1.82 -23.46
CA ALA A 356 3.47 -1.94 -24.74
C ALA A 356 2.80 -3.05 -25.56
N ASP A 357 2.50 -2.77 -26.83
CA ASP A 357 2.07 -3.81 -27.75
C ASP A 357 3.15 -4.89 -27.73
N GLN A 358 2.75 -6.14 -27.44
CA GLN A 358 3.60 -7.27 -27.77
C GLN A 358 3.59 -7.34 -29.30
N ASP A 359 4.51 -6.60 -29.92
CA ASP A 359 4.83 -6.76 -31.33
C ASP A 359 5.42 -8.16 -31.51
N ASP A 360 4.52 -9.14 -31.63
CA ASP A 360 4.77 -10.35 -32.39
C ASP A 360 5.29 -9.89 -33.76
N GLU A 361 6.45 -10.43 -34.17
CA GLU A 361 6.88 -10.45 -35.56
C GLU A 361 5.71 -10.85 -36.47
N LYS A 362 5.01 -9.89 -37.08
CA LYS A 362 4.22 -10.07 -38.28
C LYS A 362 3.79 -8.73 -38.91
N ASP A 363 4.24 -8.60 -40.14
CA ASP A 363 3.65 -7.83 -41.23
C ASP A 363 3.90 -6.31 -41.28
N ASP A 364 5.12 -6.00 -41.72
CA ASP A 364 5.30 -5.12 -42.88
C ASP A 364 4.31 -5.48 -43.99
N LYS A 365 3.15 -4.81 -44.00
CA LYS A 365 2.38 -4.37 -45.18
C LYS A 365 1.05 -3.76 -44.75
N LYS A 366 0.96 -2.44 -44.82
CA LYS A 366 0.34 -1.73 -45.96
C LYS A 366 -0.23 -0.40 -45.47
N ALA A 367 0.42 0.68 -45.90
CA ALA A 367 -0.14 2.02 -45.86
C ALA A 367 -1.38 2.15 -46.77
N GLU A 368 -2.12 3.23 -46.49
CA GLU A 368 -3.09 3.96 -47.33
C GLU A 368 -4.58 3.72 -47.05
N GLY A 369 -5.26 4.77 -46.57
CA GLY A 369 -6.70 4.91 -46.83
C GLY A 369 -7.53 5.86 -45.95
N LYS A 370 -7.38 7.17 -46.17
CA LYS A 370 -8.41 8.24 -46.11
C LYS A 370 -9.04 8.69 -44.78
N ALA A 371 -9.01 10.02 -44.65
CA ALA A 371 -9.81 10.86 -43.77
C ALA A 371 -11.24 11.09 -44.30
N GLU A 372 -12.18 11.29 -43.38
CA GLU A 372 -13.46 12.05 -43.37
C GLU A 372 -14.22 11.55 -42.11
N GLY A 373 -14.89 12.27 -41.22
CA GLY A 373 -15.42 13.63 -41.17
C GLY A 373 -16.84 13.59 -40.53
N LYS A 374 -16.95 13.90 -39.22
CA LYS A 374 -18.16 14.26 -38.40
C LYS A 374 -19.28 13.22 -38.19
N ALA A 375 -19.70 13.02 -36.93
CA ALA A 375 -20.85 13.71 -36.29
C ALA A 375 -21.02 13.29 -34.82
N GLU A 376 -21.45 14.24 -33.99
CA GLU A 376 -21.85 14.08 -32.60
C GLU A 376 -23.15 13.28 -32.48
N GLU A 377 -23.23 12.34 -31.54
CA GLU A 377 -24.48 12.00 -30.87
C GLU A 377 -24.24 11.97 -29.35
N LYS A 378 -25.09 12.73 -28.66
CA LYS A 378 -25.24 12.76 -27.21
C LYS A 378 -26.14 11.61 -26.83
N ASP A 379 -25.69 10.78 -25.88
CA ASP A 379 -26.61 9.94 -25.11
C ASP A 379 -26.53 10.30 -23.63
N ASP A 380 -27.68 10.80 -23.16
CA ASP A 380 -27.99 11.09 -21.78
C ASP A 380 -28.09 9.78 -21.00
N SER A 381 -27.15 9.54 -20.08
CA SER A 381 -27.29 8.49 -19.07
C SER A 381 -28.00 9.05 -17.83
N PRO A 382 -29.15 8.49 -17.41
CA PRO A 382 -29.97 9.00 -16.33
C PRO A 382 -29.55 8.38 -14.99
N PHE A 383 -28.42 8.81 -14.41
CA PHE A 383 -28.13 8.53 -13.00
C PHE A 383 -27.66 9.79 -12.29
N GLY A 384 -28.57 10.28 -11.46
CA GLY A 384 -28.46 11.53 -10.74
C GLY A 384 -27.29 11.57 -9.79
N THR A 385 -26.53 12.64 -9.93
CA THR A 385 -25.69 13.26 -8.91
C THR A 385 -26.50 13.47 -7.63
N TRP A 386 -26.18 12.77 -6.54
CA TRP A 386 -26.34 13.21 -5.14
C TRP A 386 -25.89 12.13 -4.15
N TRP A 387 -24.60 12.14 -3.78
CA TRP A 387 -24.11 12.31 -2.40
C TRP A 387 -22.57 12.31 -2.44
N TYR A 388 -21.96 13.39 -1.96
CA TYR A 388 -20.54 13.43 -1.62
C TYR A 388 -20.45 13.88 -0.17
N VAL A 389 -19.65 13.18 0.62
CA VAL A 389 -18.74 13.64 1.68
C VAL A 389 -18.43 12.44 2.58
N GLY A 390 -17.15 12.05 2.60
CA GLY A 390 -16.53 11.47 3.80
C GLY A 390 -16.02 10.03 3.73
N VAL A 391 -14.97 9.76 2.93
CA VAL A 391 -13.84 8.90 3.36
C VAL A 391 -12.59 9.42 2.65
N PHE A 392 -11.79 10.22 3.36
CA PHE A 392 -10.44 10.59 2.95
C PHE A 392 -9.46 10.03 3.99
N ALA A 393 -8.37 9.44 3.49
CA ALA A 393 -7.17 9.00 4.20
C ALA A 393 -7.38 7.97 5.31
N VAL A 394 -7.04 6.70 5.06
CA VAL A 394 -6.03 5.93 5.81
C VAL A 394 -5.62 4.72 4.95
N VAL A 395 -4.54 4.86 4.19
CA VAL A 395 -3.56 3.78 4.01
C VAL A 395 -2.26 4.40 4.51
N GLY A 396 -1.82 3.97 5.70
CA GLY A 396 -0.59 4.42 6.33
C GLY A 396 -0.68 5.73 7.14
N ILE A 397 0.01 5.75 8.28
CA ILE A 397 0.26 6.85 9.25
C ILE A 397 -0.62 6.80 10.51
N GLY A 398 -0.25 5.88 11.42
CA GLY A 398 -0.39 6.09 12.86
C GLY A 398 0.81 6.84 13.41
N ILE A 399 0.87 8.17 13.24
CA ILE A 399 1.82 9.04 13.97
C ILE A 399 0.99 9.99 14.84
N GLY A 400 0.97 9.74 16.15
CA GLY A 400 0.44 10.66 17.14
C GLY A 400 1.42 11.82 17.37
N PHE A 401 1.14 13.00 16.83
CA PHE A 401 1.84 14.24 17.21
C PHE A 401 1.11 14.92 18.38
N LEU A 402 1.61 14.76 19.60
CA LEU A 402 1.25 15.61 20.74
C LEU A 402 2.15 16.85 20.78
N ILE A 403 1.62 17.99 20.32
CA ILE A 403 2.26 19.30 20.47
C ILE A 403 2.16 19.74 21.94
N SER A 404 3.24 19.58 22.72
CA SER A 404 3.33 20.12 24.06
C SER A 404 3.78 21.59 24.01
N ASN A 405 2.80 22.50 24.14
CA ASN A 405 3.01 23.95 24.16
C ASN A 405 3.52 24.40 25.55
N ARG A 406 4.83 24.37 25.79
CA ARG A 406 5.43 24.98 26.99
C ARG A 406 5.72 26.46 26.73
N LYS A 407 4.81 27.31 27.18
CA LYS A 407 5.07 28.74 27.41
C LYS A 407 6.24 28.89 28.39
N ARG A 408 7.33 29.51 27.93
CA ARG A 408 8.33 30.15 28.80
C ARG A 408 7.87 31.59 29.08
N GLN A 409 7.95 32.01 30.34
CA GLN A 409 8.36 33.34 30.80
C GLN A 409 8.14 33.48 32.32
N PRO A 410 8.91 34.33 33.00
CA PRO A 410 10.37 34.52 32.99
C PRO A 410 11.07 33.78 34.13
#